data_AF-A0A934EZH6-F1
#
_entry.id   AF-A0A934EZH6-F1
#
_cell.length_a   1.000
_cell.length_b   1.000
_cell.length_c   1.000
_cell.angle_alpha   90.00
_cell.angle_beta   90.00
_cell.angle_gamma   90.00
#
_symmetry.space_group_name_H-M   'P 1'
#
loop_
_entity.id
_entity.type
_entity.pdbx_description
1 polymer ?
#
loop_
_entity_poly.entity_id
_entity_poly.type
_entity_poly.pdbx_seq_one_letter_code
_entity_poly.pdbx_strand_id
1 'polypeptide(L)'
;MIKAVVKTIALLAILFVMLYVGMNNTHVIDFHFPVAGVTVKEPIRTSAALIYFGIFAVGVLAGTILAVGGGGGRNDGDAKRGGAKGK
;
A
#
# COMPACT_ATOMS: atom_id res chain seq x y z
N MET A 1 -16.77 -3.21 -11.86
CA MET A 1 -15.92 -4.42 -11.97
C MET A 1 -14.54 -4.12 -12.54
N ILE A 2 -14.41 -3.51 -13.73
CA ILE A 2 -13.11 -3.11 -14.33
C ILE A 2 -12.21 -2.31 -13.38
N LYS A 3 -12.76 -1.34 -12.62
CA LYS A 3 -11.98 -0.56 -11.64
C LYS A 3 -11.33 -1.42 -10.55
N ALA A 4 -12.00 -2.50 -10.12
CA ALA A 4 -11.45 -3.42 -9.11
C ALA A 4 -10.35 -4.29 -9.73
N VAL A 5 -10.58 -4.82 -10.95
CA VAL A 5 -9.59 -5.60 -11.69
C VAL A 5 -8.31 -4.80 -11.93
N VAL A 6 -8.42 -3.55 -12.38
CA VAL A 6 -7.25 -2.67 -12.61
C VAL A 6 -6.47 -2.43 -11.31
N LYS A 7 -7.16 -2.20 -10.18
CA LYS A 7 -6.52 -2.06 -8.87
C LYS A 7 -5.80 -3.35 -8.45
N THR A 8 -6.41 -4.50 -8.66
CA THR A 8 -5.79 -5.80 -8.37
C THR A 8 -4.57 -6.05 -9.25
N ILE A 9 -4.63 -5.76 -10.55
CA ILE A 9 -3.47 -5.87 -11.45
C ILE A 9 -2.35 -4.93 -11.01
N ALA A 10 -2.68 -3.69 -10.63
CA ALA A 10 -1.69 -2.75 -10.12
C ALA A 10 -1.01 -3.26 -8.84
N LEU A 11 -1.80 -3.79 -7.89
CA LEU A 11 -1.27 -4.41 -6.66
C LEU A 11 -0.36 -5.60 -6.99
N LEU A 12 -0.79 -6.47 -7.91
CA LEU A 12 -0.02 -7.65 -8.34
C LEU A 12 1.27 -7.25 -9.05
N ALA A 13 1.26 -6.18 -9.85
CA ALA A 13 2.47 -5.67 -10.49
C ALA A 13 3.48 -5.16 -9.45
N ILE A 14 3.03 -4.40 -8.44
CA ILE A 14 3.89 -3.94 -7.34
C ILE A 14 4.43 -5.14 -6.54
N LEU A 15 3.57 -6.11 -6.22
CA LEU A 15 3.97 -7.34 -5.54
C LEU A 15 5.00 -8.14 -6.36
N PHE A 16 4.80 -8.25 -7.67
CA PHE A 16 5.73 -8.92 -8.58
C PHE A 16 7.10 -8.25 -8.55
N VAL A 17 7.18 -6.92 -8.65
CA VAL A 17 8.46 -6.19 -8.56
C VAL A 17 9.14 -6.50 -7.23
N MET A 18 8.41 -6.44 -6.12
CA MET A 18 8.94 -6.73 -4.78
C MET A 18 9.49 -8.17 -4.69
N LEU A 19 8.73 -9.17 -5.15
CA LEU A 19 9.15 -10.57 -5.13
C LEU A 19 10.33 -10.83 -6.05
N TYR A 20 10.32 -10.28 -7.27
CA TYR A 20 11.40 -10.43 -8.23
C TYR A 20 12.70 -9.84 -7.70
N VAL A 21 12.66 -8.63 -7.12
CA VAL A 21 13.83 -8.04 -6.45
C VAL A 21 14.30 -8.93 -5.31
N GLY A 22 13.40 -9.43 -4.46
CA GLY A 22 13.76 -10.33 -3.36
C GLY A 22 14.40 -11.65 -3.82
N MET A 23 13.90 -12.26 -4.89
CA MET A 23 14.44 -13.50 -5.45
C MET A 23 15.83 -13.32 -6.05
N ASN A 24 16.14 -12.14 -6.62
CA ASN A 24 17.43 -11.87 -7.25
C ASN A 24 18.45 -11.24 -6.29
N ASN A 25 18.02 -10.81 -5.10
CA ASN A 25 18.86 -10.15 -4.10
C ASN A 25 18.75 -10.88 -2.76
N THR A 26 19.27 -12.11 -2.73
CA THR A 26 19.22 -13.02 -1.56
C THR A 26 20.31 -12.75 -0.53
N HIS A 27 21.20 -11.79 -0.81
CA HIS A 27 22.28 -11.42 0.10
C HIS A 27 21.73 -10.82 1.40
N VAL A 28 22.45 -11.07 2.48
CA VAL A 28 22.16 -10.46 3.77
C VAL A 28 22.58 -9.00 3.71
N ILE A 29 21.69 -8.11 4.15
CA ILE A 29 21.96 -6.68 4.26
C ILE A 29 21.87 -6.21 5.70
N ASP A 30 22.59 -5.15 6.00
CA ASP A 30 22.49 -4.43 7.26
C ASP A 30 21.36 -3.40 7.13
N PHE A 31 20.23 -3.71 7.75
CA PHE A 31 19.11 -2.79 7.76
C PHE A 31 19.21 -1.81 8.92
N HIS A 32 19.34 -0.54 8.58
CA HIS A 32 19.32 0.58 9.50
C HIS A 32 17.99 1.34 9.38
N PHE A 33 17.23 1.34 10.46
CA PHE A 33 16.02 2.11 10.64
C PHE A 33 16.13 3.01 11.86
N PRO A 34 16.88 4.12 11.74
CA PRO A 34 17.23 4.96 12.89
C PRO A 34 16.02 5.58 13.59
N VAL A 35 14.95 5.82 12.84
CA VAL A 35 13.70 6.40 13.36
C VAL A 35 13.04 5.52 14.42
N ALA A 36 13.19 4.18 14.35
CA ALA A 36 12.66 3.28 15.38
C ALA A 36 13.61 3.09 16.58
N GLY A 37 14.81 3.69 16.58
CA GLY A 37 15.79 3.60 17.67
C GLY A 37 16.43 2.23 17.91
N VAL A 38 15.76 1.14 17.53
CA VAL A 38 16.17 -0.25 17.83
C VAL A 38 17.33 -0.76 16.96
N THR A 39 17.48 -0.24 15.74
CA THR A 39 18.46 -0.76 14.76
C THR A 39 19.78 0.02 14.71
N VAL A 40 19.94 1.05 15.56
CA VAL A 40 21.12 1.92 15.57
C VAL A 40 22.32 1.24 16.22
N LYS A 41 22.07 0.38 17.22
CA LYS A 41 23.13 -0.36 17.95
C LYS A 41 23.34 -1.77 17.39
N GLU A 42 22.26 -2.41 16.95
CA GLU A 42 22.29 -3.74 16.33
C GLU A 42 21.46 -3.70 15.05
N PRO A 43 22.09 -3.54 13.86
CA PRO A 43 21.36 -3.56 12.61
C PRO A 43 20.72 -4.94 12.39
N ILE A 44 19.52 -4.94 11.82
CA ILE A 44 18.84 -6.20 11.48
C ILE A 44 19.59 -6.80 10.29
N ARG A 45 20.20 -7.96 10.50
CA ARG A 45 20.90 -8.73 9.48
C ARG A 45 20.01 -9.83 8.93
N THR A 46 19.37 -9.56 7.80
CA THR A 46 18.54 -10.55 7.12
C THR A 46 18.56 -10.31 5.61
N SER A 47 17.93 -11.20 4.84
CA SER A 47 17.85 -11.01 3.39
C SER A 47 17.04 -9.76 3.05
N ALA A 48 17.48 -9.03 2.01
CA ALA A 48 16.78 -7.83 1.56
C ALA A 48 15.30 -8.13 1.22
N ALA A 49 15.03 -9.35 0.72
CA ALA A 49 13.68 -9.85 0.46
C ALA A 49 12.74 -9.75 1.67
N LEU A 50 13.20 -10.14 2.86
CA LEU A 50 12.38 -10.11 4.08
C LEU A 50 12.10 -8.68 4.55
N ILE A 51 13.07 -7.78 4.41
CA ILE A 51 12.93 -6.37 4.76
C ILE A 51 11.93 -5.69 3.82
N TYR A 52 12.08 -5.86 2.51
CA TYR A 52 11.16 -5.29 1.52
C TYR A 52 9.74 -5.85 1.68
N PHE A 53 9.62 -7.13 2.03
CA PHE A 53 8.33 -7.75 2.30
C PHE A 53 7.66 -7.11 3.51
N GLY A 54 8.41 -6.92 4.60
CA GLY A 54 7.91 -6.26 5.80
C GLY A 54 7.39 -4.84 5.51
N ILE A 55 8.16 -4.04 4.78
CA ILE A 55 7.76 -2.67 4.39
C ILE A 55 6.50 -2.70 3.50
N PHE A 56 6.46 -3.58 2.52
CA PHE A 56 5.29 -3.76 1.65
C PHE A 56 4.05 -4.16 2.45
N ALA A 57 4.15 -5.14 3.36
CA ALA A 57 3.05 -5.61 4.18
C ALA A 57 2.48 -4.50 5.07
N VAL A 58 3.34 -3.68 5.70
CA VAL A 58 2.92 -2.51 6.48
C VAL A 58 2.16 -1.51 5.61
N GLY A 59 2.65 -1.23 4.39
CA GLY A 59 1.99 -0.33 3.45
C GLY A 59 0.61 -0.85 2.99
N VAL A 60 0.51 -2.14 2.67
CA VAL A 60 -0.76 -2.79 2.30
C VAL A 60 -1.75 -2.75 3.46
N LEU A 61 -1.29 -3.07 4.68
CA LEU A 61 -2.14 -3.04 5.87
C LEU A 61 -2.66 -1.62 6.14
N ALA A 62 -1.77 -0.61 6.13
CA ALA A 62 -2.14 0.79 6.32
C ALA A 62 -3.15 1.25 5.24
N GLY A 63 -2.87 0.95 3.97
CA GLY A 63 -3.78 1.28 2.87
C GLY A 63 -5.13 0.58 2.98
N THR A 64 -5.17 -0.67 3.45
CA THR A 64 -6.40 -1.42 3.68
C THR A 64 -7.21 -0.83 4.83
N ILE A 65 -6.54 -0.46 5.93
CA ILE A 65 -7.18 0.22 7.07
C ILE A 65 -7.81 1.55 6.61
N LEU A 66 -7.10 2.36 5.81
CA LEU A 66 -7.64 3.60 5.27
C LEU A 66 -8.80 3.38 4.30
N ALA A 67 -8.70 2.37 3.44
CA ALA A 67 -9.73 2.06 2.46
C ALA A 67 -11.03 1.51 3.11
N VAL A 68 -10.90 0.73 4.19
CA VAL A 68 -12.03 0.13 4.91
C VAL A 68 -12.58 1.08 5.99
N GLY A 69 -11.72 1.85 6.66
CA GLY A 69 -12.09 2.78 7.73
C GLY A 69 -12.54 4.17 7.27
N GLY A 70 -12.24 4.58 6.03
CA GLY A 70 -12.62 5.87 5.45
C GLY A 70 -14.06 5.98 4.93
N GLY A 71 -14.95 5.04 5.25
CA GLY A 71 -16.33 4.94 4.75
C GLY A 71 -17.32 5.98 5.27
N GLY A 72 -16.87 7.21 5.54
CA GLY A 72 -17.69 8.30 6.07
C GLY A 72 -17.57 9.58 5.24
N GLY A 73 -18.33 9.66 4.14
CA GLY A 73 -18.87 10.94 3.67
C GLY A 73 -18.44 11.45 2.28
N ARG A 74 -19.48 11.70 1.48
CA ARG A 74 -19.59 12.71 0.39
C ARG A 74 -18.87 12.39 -0.92
N ASN A 75 -19.42 12.66 -2.11
CA ASN A 75 -20.77 12.99 -2.59
C ASN A 75 -20.59 12.99 -4.12
N ASP A 76 -21.41 12.27 -4.89
CA ASP A 76 -21.55 12.51 -6.34
C ASP A 76 -22.82 11.82 -6.82
N GLY A 77 -23.96 12.52 -6.75
CA GLY A 77 -25.20 11.99 -7.32
C GLY A 77 -26.45 12.81 -7.12
N ASP A 78 -26.54 13.66 -6.09
CA ASP A 78 -27.82 14.26 -5.72
C ASP A 78 -27.74 15.78 -5.49
N ALA A 79 -27.53 16.54 -6.57
CA ALA A 79 -27.69 18.00 -6.56
C ALA A 79 -27.83 18.63 -7.94
N LYS A 80 -28.65 18.09 -8.87
CA LYS A 80 -29.24 18.95 -9.94
C LYS A 80 -30.44 18.36 -10.68
N ARG A 81 -31.38 17.73 -9.96
CA ARG A 81 -32.72 17.42 -10.50
C ARG A 81 -33.81 18.06 -9.64
N GLY A 82 -33.67 19.35 -9.36
CA GLY A 82 -34.64 20.12 -8.57
C GLY A 82 -34.65 21.57 -9.05
N GLY A 83 -35.36 21.83 -10.14
CA GLY A 83 -35.42 23.14 -10.76
C GLY A 83 -36.48 23.20 -11.84
N ALA A 84 -37.70 22.82 -11.48
CA ALA A 84 -38.89 23.21 -12.22
C ALA A 84 -38.89 24.74 -12.34
N LYS A 85 -38.74 25.26 -13.56
CA LYS A 85 -38.99 26.67 -13.86
C LYS A 85 -40.31 26.71 -14.63
N GLY A 86 -41.32 27.30 -13.98
CA GLY A 86 -42.68 27.42 -14.48
C GLY A 86 -42.77 28.09 -15.84
N LYS A 87 -43.79 27.68 -16.59
CA LYS A 87 -44.42 28.41 -17.68
C LYS A 87 -45.85 28.71 -17.25
#